data_AF-A0A9D4CV97-F1
#
_entry.id   AF-A0A9D4CV97-F1
#
_cell.length_a   1.000
_cell.length_b   1.000
_cell.length_c   1.000
_cell.angle_alpha   90.00
_cell.angle_beta   90.00
_cell.angle_gamma   90.00
#
_symmetry.space_group_name_H-M   'P 1'
#
loop_
_entity.id
_entity.type
_entity.pdbx_description
1 polymer ?
#
loop_
_entity_poly.entity_id
_entity_poly.type
_entity_poly.pdbx_seq_one_letter_code
_entity_poly.pdbx_strand_id
1 'polypeptide(L)'
;MSGRTKKRIVGKISWGPRKSHLKENGASSNKMHPSVYHALVVIFLEFFAWGLLTAPMIDVLNETFPNHTFLMNGLIQGVKGMLSFLAAPLIGALSDVWGRKPFLLLTVSFTCAPIPLMKLSPMWYFTMISLSGIFAVTFSVVFAYVADITTEEDRSQAYGLVSATFAASLVTSPAIGAYLGHMYSDNFVVWLATAIAVLDILFILVFIPESLPEKVRPSSWGSPISWEKVDPFSSLRKMSHDYLILLLCITMF
;
A
#
# COMPACT_ATOMS: atom_id res chain seq x y z
N MET A 1 -1.30 -38.13 54.48
CA MET A 1 -1.45 -36.74 54.97
C MET A 1 -0.12 -36.02 54.82
N SER A 2 -0.13 -34.84 54.18
CA SER A 2 0.95 -33.82 54.17
C SER A 2 2.30 -34.21 53.52
N GLY A 3 2.93 -33.46 52.61
CA GLY A 3 2.69 -32.14 52.05
C GLY A 3 3.99 -31.59 51.44
N ARG A 4 3.92 -31.02 50.22
CA ARG A 4 4.79 -29.99 49.57
C ARG A 4 6.33 -30.23 49.57
N THR A 5 7.04 -30.11 48.45
CA THR A 5 7.26 -28.80 47.77
C THR A 5 7.88 -29.00 46.39
N LYS A 6 7.21 -28.49 45.34
CA LYS A 6 7.74 -28.25 43.99
C LYS A 6 8.77 -27.11 44.04
N LYS A 7 10.02 -27.34 43.61
CA LYS A 7 10.93 -26.25 43.25
C LYS A 7 10.68 -25.83 41.80
N ARG A 8 9.98 -24.71 41.65
CA ARG A 8 9.93 -23.89 40.44
C ARG A 8 11.34 -23.39 40.12
N ILE A 9 11.86 -23.68 38.92
CA ILE A 9 13.02 -22.96 38.37
C ILE A 9 12.43 -21.86 37.48
N VAL A 10 12.48 -20.63 38.01
CA VAL A 10 12.09 -19.40 37.33
C VAL A 10 13.34 -18.75 36.75
N GLY A 11 13.27 -18.41 35.46
CA GLY A 11 13.79 -17.16 34.92
C GLY A 11 15.31 -16.97 34.82
N LYS A 12 15.83 -17.09 33.60
CA LYS A 12 16.82 -16.14 33.06
C LYS A 12 16.67 -16.04 31.55
N ILE A 13 15.65 -15.29 31.12
CA ILE A 13 15.54 -14.82 29.74
C ILE A 13 16.50 -13.65 29.63
N SER A 14 17.72 -13.93 29.15
CA SER A 14 18.70 -12.88 28.85
C SER A 14 18.31 -12.22 27.53
N TRP A 15 17.80 -11.00 27.63
CA TRP A 15 17.69 -10.09 26.50
C TRP A 15 19.10 -9.62 26.10
N GLY A 16 19.53 -9.98 24.90
CA GLY A 16 20.76 -9.49 24.28
C GLY A 16 20.69 -9.74 22.77
N PRO A 17 21.15 -8.81 21.93
CA PRO A 17 21.10 -8.97 20.48
C PRO A 17 22.10 -10.04 20.06
N ARG A 18 21.61 -11.22 19.62
CA ARG A 18 22.46 -12.25 19.01
C ARG A 18 22.88 -11.78 17.62
N LYS A 19 24.07 -11.18 17.55
CA LYS A 19 24.84 -11.07 16.30
C LYS A 19 25.24 -12.48 15.85
N SER A 20 24.62 -13.00 14.80
CA SER A 20 25.18 -14.11 14.04
C SER A 20 26.14 -13.56 12.98
N HIS A 21 27.41 -13.87 13.18
CA HIS A 21 28.47 -13.64 12.21
C HIS A 21 28.29 -14.58 11.00
N LEU A 22 28.04 -14.00 9.83
CA LEU A 22 28.51 -14.56 8.56
C LEU A 22 29.32 -13.47 7.86
N LYS A 23 30.64 -13.63 7.93
CA LYS A 23 31.61 -12.90 7.12
C LYS A 23 31.56 -13.51 5.72
N GLU A 24 31.03 -12.77 4.75
CA GLU A 24 31.47 -12.89 3.37
C GLU A 24 32.17 -11.59 2.96
N ASN A 25 33.36 -11.77 2.40
CA ASN A 25 34.28 -10.71 2.03
C ASN A 25 33.82 -10.01 0.74
N GLY A 26 34.00 -8.69 0.71
CA GLY A 26 34.52 -8.00 -0.47
C GLY A 26 33.55 -7.71 -1.62
N ALA A 27 32.66 -6.74 -1.42
CA ALA A 27 32.37 -5.70 -2.40
C ALA A 27 31.50 -4.63 -1.73
N SER A 28 32.08 -3.45 -1.47
CA SER A 28 31.32 -2.25 -1.13
C SER A 28 30.51 -1.80 -2.35
N SER A 29 29.43 -2.52 -2.65
CA SER A 29 28.35 -1.99 -3.47
C SER A 29 27.39 -1.32 -2.49
N ASN A 30 27.26 -0.01 -2.61
CA ASN A 30 26.36 0.83 -1.81
C ASN A 30 24.89 0.53 -2.20
N LYS A 31 24.50 -0.75 -2.17
CA LYS A 31 23.15 -1.22 -2.48
C LYS A 31 22.34 -1.08 -1.20
N MET A 32 21.44 -0.11 -1.25
CA MET A 32 20.45 0.14 -0.22
C MET A 32 19.71 -1.15 0.14
N HIS A 33 19.77 -1.58 1.40
CA HIS A 33 19.17 -2.83 1.83
C HIS A 33 17.63 -2.67 1.86
N PRO A 34 16.85 -3.59 1.25
CA PRO A 34 15.40 -3.54 1.34
C PRO A 34 15.00 -3.62 2.81
N SER A 35 14.22 -2.64 3.27
CA SER A 35 13.78 -2.53 4.65
C SER A 35 12.30 -2.17 4.71
N VAL A 36 11.62 -2.73 5.70
CA VAL A 36 10.18 -2.53 5.96
C VAL A 36 9.88 -1.04 6.13
N TYR A 37 10.80 -0.28 6.73
CA TYR A 37 10.62 1.16 6.95
C TYR A 37 10.35 1.96 5.67
N HIS A 38 10.94 1.58 4.53
CA HIS A 38 10.68 2.28 3.27
C HIS A 38 9.22 2.10 2.82
N ALA A 39 8.69 0.88 2.95
CA ALA A 39 7.30 0.59 2.62
C ALA A 39 6.32 1.29 3.57
N LEU A 40 6.69 1.43 4.85
CA LEU A 40 5.90 2.20 5.83
C LEU A 40 5.82 3.68 5.46
N VAL A 41 6.96 4.29 5.10
CA VAL A 41 6.99 5.70 4.70
C VAL A 41 6.12 5.94 3.48
N VAL A 42 6.17 5.05 2.49
CA VAL A 42 5.35 5.16 1.27
C VAL A 42 3.86 5.11 1.59
N ILE A 43 3.42 4.08 2.32
CA ILE A 43 2.03 3.98 2.77
C ILE A 43 1.64 5.22 3.57
N PHE A 44 2.50 5.66 4.49
CA PHE A 44 2.22 6.84 5.28
C PHE A 44 1.98 8.05 4.38
N LEU A 45 2.88 8.35 3.44
CA LEU A 45 2.78 9.53 2.58
C LEU A 45 1.60 9.46 1.62
N GLU A 46 1.36 8.32 0.97
CA GLU A 46 0.23 8.12 0.05
C GLU A 46 -1.10 8.38 0.76
N PHE A 47 -1.36 7.69 1.89
CA PHE A 47 -2.61 7.85 2.62
C PHE A 47 -2.70 9.19 3.36
N PHE A 48 -1.57 9.76 3.76
CA PHE A 48 -1.54 11.10 4.35
C PHE A 48 -1.93 12.17 3.31
N ALA A 49 -1.41 12.10 2.09
CA ALA A 49 -1.80 13.00 1.01
C ALA A 49 -3.30 12.89 0.68
N TRP A 50 -3.82 11.67 0.58
CA TRP A 50 -5.25 11.43 0.35
C TRP A 50 -6.13 11.92 1.49
N GLY A 51 -5.76 11.66 2.73
CA GLY A 51 -6.54 12.11 3.88
C GLY A 51 -6.51 13.63 4.06
N LEU A 52 -5.43 14.31 3.63
CA LEU A 52 -5.35 15.77 3.60
C LEU A 52 -6.38 16.39 2.64
N LEU A 53 -6.66 15.71 1.53
CA LEU A 53 -7.62 16.14 0.50
C LEU A 53 -9.08 15.94 0.89
N THR A 54 -9.38 15.29 2.01
CA THR A 54 -10.76 14.98 2.43
C THR A 54 -11.65 16.21 2.45
N ALA A 55 -11.19 17.32 3.04
CA ALA A 55 -11.95 18.58 3.09
C ALA A 55 -12.13 19.22 1.71
N PRO A 56 -11.05 19.57 0.97
CA PRO A 56 -11.20 20.26 -0.32
C PRO A 56 -11.89 19.40 -1.39
N MET A 57 -11.84 18.06 -1.27
CA MET A 57 -12.59 17.16 -2.14
C MET A 57 -14.10 17.32 -1.95
N ILE A 58 -14.57 17.46 -0.69
CA ILE A 58 -15.99 17.64 -0.40
C ILE A 58 -16.48 18.96 -0.98
N ASP A 59 -15.68 20.02 -0.86
CA ASP A 59 -16.03 21.35 -1.39
C ASP A 59 -16.13 21.33 -2.93
N VAL A 60 -15.12 20.79 -3.61
CA VAL A 60 -15.13 20.66 -5.08
C VAL A 60 -16.28 19.80 -5.58
N LEU A 61 -16.63 18.75 -4.84
CA LEU A 61 -17.76 17.91 -5.16
C LEU A 61 -19.10 18.64 -5.00
N ASN A 62 -19.24 19.44 -3.94
CA ASN A 62 -20.45 20.23 -3.69
C ASN A 62 -20.61 21.36 -4.71
N GLU A 63 -19.52 22.01 -5.11
CA GLU A 63 -19.52 23.03 -6.17
C GLU A 63 -19.89 22.43 -7.54
N THR A 64 -19.42 21.21 -7.84
CA THR A 64 -19.66 20.57 -9.15
C THR A 64 -21.05 19.95 -9.24
N PHE A 65 -21.56 19.35 -8.16
CA PHE A 65 -22.84 18.61 -8.14
C PHE A 65 -23.78 19.04 -6.99
N PRO A 66 -24.18 20.32 -6.90
CA PRO A 66 -24.89 20.86 -5.73
C PRO A 66 -26.21 20.14 -5.39
N ASN A 67 -26.89 19.55 -6.38
CA ASN A 67 -28.16 18.85 -6.17
C ASN A 67 -27.99 17.34 -5.85
N HIS A 68 -26.83 16.76 -6.15
CA HIS A 68 -26.60 15.31 -6.10
C HIS A 68 -25.22 14.92 -5.53
N THR A 69 -24.64 15.75 -4.66
CA THR A 69 -23.30 15.59 -4.08
C THR A 69 -23.04 14.18 -3.53
N PHE A 70 -23.93 13.67 -2.66
CA PHE A 70 -23.76 12.36 -2.05
C PHE A 70 -23.89 11.19 -3.04
N LEU A 71 -24.82 11.29 -3.99
CA LEU A 71 -25.02 10.26 -5.01
C LEU A 71 -23.80 10.16 -5.92
N MET A 72 -23.29 11.31 -6.38
CA MET A 72 -22.09 11.35 -7.22
C MET A 72 -20.86 10.85 -6.47
N ASN A 73 -20.66 11.24 -5.21
CA ASN A 73 -19.59 10.67 -4.38
C ASN A 73 -19.67 9.13 -4.32
N GLY A 74 -20.87 8.61 -4.02
CA GLY A 74 -21.11 7.18 -3.90
C GLY A 74 -20.86 6.45 -5.22
N LEU A 75 -21.27 7.04 -6.35
CA LEU A 75 -21.04 6.47 -7.68
C LEU A 75 -19.55 6.43 -8.02
N ILE A 76 -18.83 7.53 -7.80
CA ILE A 76 -17.38 7.63 -8.06
C ILE A 76 -16.62 6.60 -7.22
N GLN A 77 -16.87 6.58 -5.91
CA GLN A 77 -16.21 5.66 -4.99
C GLN A 77 -16.63 4.20 -5.25
N GLY A 78 -17.88 3.97 -5.65
CA GLY A 78 -18.39 2.66 -6.04
C GLY A 78 -17.69 2.12 -7.29
N VAL A 79 -17.58 2.93 -8.35
CA VAL A 79 -16.85 2.56 -9.58
C VAL A 79 -15.38 2.34 -9.28
N LYS A 80 -14.74 3.23 -8.51
CA LYS A 80 -13.35 3.08 -8.07
C LYS A 80 -13.15 1.76 -7.31
N GLY A 81 -14.03 1.44 -6.36
CA GLY A 81 -13.99 0.21 -5.58
C GLY A 81 -14.22 -1.06 -6.42
N MET A 82 -15.19 -1.04 -7.33
CA MET A 82 -15.44 -2.15 -8.26
C MET A 82 -14.23 -2.42 -9.15
N LEU A 83 -13.62 -1.37 -9.71
CA LEU A 83 -12.41 -1.50 -10.52
C LEU A 83 -11.25 -2.04 -9.68
N SER A 84 -11.09 -1.55 -8.45
CA SER A 84 -10.04 -2.03 -7.52
C SER A 84 -10.21 -3.50 -7.17
N PHE A 85 -11.45 -3.94 -6.95
CA PHE A 85 -11.77 -5.33 -6.65
C PHE A 85 -11.44 -6.28 -7.81
N LEU A 86 -11.80 -5.88 -9.04
CA LEU A 86 -11.49 -6.67 -10.24
C LEU A 86 -10.00 -6.66 -10.56
N ALA A 87 -9.31 -5.54 -10.32
CA ALA A 87 -7.90 -5.38 -10.63
C ALA A 87 -6.97 -5.96 -9.55
N ALA A 88 -7.40 -6.06 -8.28
CA ALA A 88 -6.62 -6.59 -7.17
C ALA A 88 -5.94 -7.93 -7.46
N PRO A 89 -6.66 -8.98 -7.91
CA PRO A 89 -6.02 -10.27 -8.16
C PRO A 89 -5.15 -10.24 -9.42
N LEU A 90 -5.52 -9.45 -10.45
CA LEU A 90 -4.75 -9.31 -11.69
C LEU A 90 -3.41 -8.59 -11.46
N ILE A 91 -3.45 -7.43 -10.80
CA ILE A 91 -2.26 -6.64 -10.52
C ILE A 91 -1.39 -7.32 -9.46
N GLY A 92 -1.98 -7.99 -8.48
CA GLY A 92 -1.23 -8.81 -7.52
C GLY A 92 -0.36 -9.85 -8.23
N ALA A 93 -0.97 -10.68 -9.08
CA ALA A 93 -0.25 -11.70 -9.85
C ALA A 93 0.79 -11.09 -10.82
N LEU A 94 0.46 -9.96 -11.46
CA LEU A 94 1.37 -9.29 -12.37
C LEU A 94 2.57 -8.65 -11.64
N SER A 95 2.36 -8.18 -10.41
CA SER A 95 3.41 -7.64 -9.52
C SER A 95 4.41 -8.70 -9.07
N ASP A 96 3.98 -9.96 -8.94
CA ASP A 96 4.86 -11.07 -8.61
C ASP A 96 5.78 -11.46 -9.79
N VAL A 97 5.36 -11.21 -11.04
CA VAL A 97 6.12 -11.59 -12.25
C VAL A 97 7.04 -10.47 -12.76
N TRP A 98 6.55 -9.23 -12.83
CA TRP A 98 7.36 -8.09 -13.33
C TRP A 98 8.15 -7.37 -12.23
N GLY A 99 7.91 -7.74 -10.97
CA GLY A 99 8.57 -7.19 -9.80
C GLY A 99 7.74 -6.13 -9.08
N ARG A 100 7.96 -6.01 -7.77
CA ARG A 100 7.11 -5.21 -6.90
C ARG A 100 7.33 -3.71 -6.98
N LYS A 101 8.57 -3.25 -7.20
CA LYS A 101 8.91 -1.82 -7.34
C LYS A 101 8.16 -1.12 -8.48
N PRO A 102 8.19 -1.61 -9.74
CA PRO A 102 7.50 -0.91 -10.84
C PRO A 102 5.98 -0.87 -10.63
N PHE A 103 5.41 -1.91 -10.02
CA PHE A 103 3.99 -1.92 -9.68
C PHE A 103 3.64 -0.95 -8.56
N LEU A 104 4.45 -0.90 -7.49
CA LEU A 104 4.26 0.07 -6.42
C LEU A 104 4.32 1.51 -6.95
N LEU A 105 5.29 1.80 -7.82
CA LEU A 105 5.40 3.10 -8.47
C LEU A 105 4.18 3.41 -9.34
N LEU A 106 3.74 2.43 -10.14
CA LEU A 106 2.59 2.58 -11.02
C LEU A 106 1.31 2.84 -10.23
N THR A 107 1.07 2.08 -9.15
CA THR A 107 -0.12 2.23 -8.32
C THR A 107 -0.15 3.58 -7.61
N VAL A 108 0.97 3.98 -7.00
CA VAL A 108 1.07 5.30 -6.34
C VAL A 108 0.94 6.43 -7.35
N SER A 109 1.59 6.33 -8.52
CA SER A 109 1.51 7.37 -9.57
C SER A 109 0.10 7.55 -10.10
N PHE A 110 -0.62 6.47 -10.40
CA PHE A 110 -2.01 6.53 -10.86
C PHE A 110 -2.97 7.04 -9.79
N THR A 111 -2.69 6.74 -8.52
CA THR A 111 -3.48 7.21 -7.38
C THR A 111 -3.17 8.69 -7.08
N CYS A 112 -1.97 9.18 -7.38
CA CYS A 112 -1.60 10.58 -7.18
C CYS A 112 -1.94 11.50 -8.36
N ALA A 113 -2.03 10.97 -9.58
CA ALA A 113 -2.32 11.74 -10.80
C ALA A 113 -3.63 12.57 -10.76
N PRO A 114 -4.73 12.13 -10.10
CA PRO A 114 -5.95 12.93 -9.98
C PRO A 114 -5.77 14.19 -9.13
N ILE A 115 -4.91 14.18 -8.11
CA ILE A 115 -4.78 15.27 -7.11
C ILE A 115 -4.63 16.67 -7.76
N PRO A 116 -3.67 16.91 -8.67
CA PRO A 116 -3.53 18.22 -9.31
C PRO A 116 -4.71 18.58 -10.23
N LEU A 117 -5.40 17.58 -10.79
CA LEU A 117 -6.55 17.80 -11.68
C LEU A 117 -7.76 18.36 -10.93
N MET A 118 -7.83 18.19 -9.61
CA MET A 118 -8.91 18.70 -8.78
C MET A 118 -9.09 20.22 -8.93
N LYS A 119 -8.02 20.96 -9.27
CA LYS A 119 -8.07 22.41 -9.52
C LYS A 119 -8.12 22.79 -11.00
N LEU A 120 -7.48 22.02 -11.88
CA LEU A 120 -7.44 22.32 -13.31
C LEU A 120 -8.79 22.06 -13.98
N SER A 121 -9.42 20.92 -13.68
CA SER A 121 -10.72 20.56 -14.23
C SER A 121 -11.40 19.51 -13.35
N PRO A 122 -12.44 19.90 -12.59
CA PRO A 122 -13.19 19.00 -11.72
C PRO A 122 -13.75 17.78 -12.47
N MET A 123 -14.19 17.95 -13.72
CA MET A 123 -14.69 16.83 -14.53
C MET A 123 -13.60 15.80 -14.84
N TRP A 124 -12.40 16.27 -15.24
CA TRP A 124 -11.25 15.38 -15.44
C TRP A 124 -10.77 14.74 -14.14
N TYR A 125 -10.85 15.46 -13.02
CA TYR A 125 -10.59 14.88 -11.70
C TYR A 125 -11.50 13.68 -11.43
N PHE A 126 -12.81 13.83 -11.62
CA PHE A 126 -13.77 12.74 -11.40
C PHE A 126 -13.60 11.54 -12.34
N THR A 127 -13.22 11.79 -13.59
CA THR A 127 -12.86 10.71 -14.52
C THR A 127 -11.58 9.98 -14.07
N MET A 128 -10.53 10.73 -13.72
CA MET A 128 -9.24 10.16 -13.34
C MET A 128 -9.28 9.45 -11.99
N ILE A 129 -10.02 9.97 -11.00
CA ILE A 129 -10.19 9.27 -9.72
C ILE A 129 -10.98 7.97 -9.90
N SER A 130 -12.00 7.94 -10.76
CA SER A 130 -12.73 6.72 -11.07
C SER A 130 -11.80 5.69 -11.74
N LEU A 131 -11.03 6.14 -12.73
CA LEU A 131 -10.09 5.28 -13.47
C LEU A 131 -8.91 4.82 -12.59
N SER A 132 -8.48 5.62 -11.62
CA SER A 132 -7.43 5.27 -10.66
C SER A 132 -7.77 4.00 -9.87
N GLY A 133 -9.06 3.65 -9.78
CA GLY A 133 -9.53 2.39 -9.19
C GLY A 133 -8.85 1.15 -9.77
N ILE A 134 -8.49 1.14 -11.07
CA ILE A 134 -7.76 0.01 -11.66
C ILE A 134 -6.43 -0.22 -10.93
N PHE A 135 -5.75 0.84 -10.52
CA PHE A 135 -4.43 0.77 -9.88
C PHE A 135 -4.48 1.02 -8.37
N ALA A 136 -5.67 1.15 -7.77
CA ALA A 136 -5.85 1.39 -6.34
C ALA A 136 -5.70 0.09 -5.51
N VAL A 137 -4.59 -0.60 -5.73
CA VAL A 137 -4.24 -1.89 -5.12
C VAL A 137 -2.90 -1.81 -4.41
N THR A 138 -2.42 -0.59 -4.13
CA THR A 138 -1.13 -0.31 -3.47
C THR A 138 -0.97 -1.10 -2.17
N PHE A 139 -2.03 -1.21 -1.36
CA PHE A 139 -2.00 -1.94 -0.10
C PHE A 139 -1.63 -3.42 -0.27
N SER A 140 -2.15 -4.06 -1.33
CA SER A 140 -1.81 -5.46 -1.66
C SER A 140 -0.34 -5.59 -2.07
N VAL A 141 0.14 -4.71 -2.94
CA VAL A 141 1.53 -4.70 -3.42
C VAL A 141 2.51 -4.46 -2.27
N VAL A 142 2.18 -3.56 -1.34
CA VAL A 142 3.02 -3.27 -0.17
C VAL A 142 3.09 -4.46 0.77
N PHE A 143 1.96 -5.09 1.10
CA PHE A 143 2.01 -6.27 1.94
C PHE A 143 2.85 -7.38 1.33
N ALA A 144 2.72 -7.58 0.03
CA ALA A 144 3.49 -8.59 -0.66
C ALA A 144 4.99 -8.19 -0.71
N TYR A 145 5.33 -6.90 -0.84
CA TYR A 145 6.71 -6.42 -0.69
C TYR A 145 7.27 -6.63 0.72
N VAL A 146 6.48 -6.35 1.75
CA VAL A 146 6.84 -6.59 3.14
C VAL A 146 7.05 -8.09 3.40
N ALA A 147 6.21 -8.95 2.81
CA ALA A 147 6.32 -10.40 2.91
C ALA A 147 7.63 -10.97 2.32
N ASP A 148 8.10 -10.36 1.21
CA ASP A 148 9.35 -10.77 0.55
C ASP A 148 10.61 -10.44 1.35
N ILE A 149 10.57 -9.34 2.13
CA ILE A 149 11.74 -8.82 2.85
C ILE A 149 11.77 -9.24 4.33
N THR A 150 10.68 -9.84 4.83
CA THR A 150 10.54 -10.28 6.23
C THR A 150 10.55 -11.79 6.34
N THR A 151 11.13 -12.29 7.42
CA THR A 151 11.12 -13.71 7.80
C THR A 151 9.73 -14.13 8.29
N GLU A 152 9.40 -15.42 8.21
CA GLU A 152 8.06 -15.91 8.59
C GLU A 152 7.67 -15.57 10.04
N GLU A 153 8.65 -15.55 10.94
CA GLU A 153 8.47 -15.23 12.35
C GLU A 153 8.09 -13.75 12.55
N ASP A 154 8.71 -12.83 11.78
CA ASP A 154 8.54 -11.38 11.93
C ASP A 154 7.43 -10.80 11.02
N ARG A 155 6.90 -11.57 10.07
CA ARG A 155 5.84 -11.14 9.13
C ARG A 155 4.62 -10.54 9.83
N SER A 156 4.18 -11.18 10.92
CA SER A 156 3.02 -10.73 11.68
C SER A 156 3.23 -9.33 12.29
N GLN A 157 4.42 -9.08 12.84
CA GLN A 157 4.80 -7.78 13.39
C GLN A 157 4.93 -6.72 12.29
N ALA A 158 5.51 -7.10 11.14
CA ALA A 158 5.67 -6.19 10.01
C ALA A 158 4.31 -5.76 9.43
N TYR A 159 3.36 -6.67 9.27
CA TYR A 159 1.99 -6.34 8.87
C TYR A 159 1.26 -5.49 9.91
N GLY A 160 1.47 -5.77 11.20
CA GLY A 160 0.96 -4.93 12.28
C GLY A 160 1.48 -3.49 12.17
N LEU A 161 2.77 -3.32 11.86
CA LEU A 161 3.40 -2.01 11.71
C LEU A 161 2.89 -1.25 10.47
N VAL A 162 2.67 -1.94 9.36
CA VAL A 162 2.03 -1.38 8.15
C VAL A 162 0.64 -0.84 8.49
N SER A 163 -0.21 -1.66 9.11
CA SER A 163 -1.57 -1.28 9.50
C SER A 163 -1.59 -0.16 10.53
N ALA A 164 -0.66 -0.16 11.49
CA ALA A 164 -0.52 0.92 12.48
C ALA A 164 -0.13 2.25 11.82
N THR A 165 0.77 2.21 10.84
CA THR A 165 1.21 3.40 10.09
C THR A 165 0.08 3.96 9.23
N PHE A 166 -0.69 3.09 8.58
CA PHE A 166 -1.91 3.46 7.87
C PHE A 166 -2.97 4.09 8.79
N ALA A 167 -3.21 3.49 9.96
CA ALA A 167 -4.14 4.06 10.93
C ALA A 167 -3.66 5.44 11.44
N ALA A 168 -2.36 5.59 11.67
CA ALA A 168 -1.75 6.86 12.09
C ALA A 168 -1.90 7.94 11.02
N SER A 169 -1.71 7.61 9.73
CA SER A 169 -1.90 8.58 8.65
C SER A 169 -3.37 8.99 8.51
N LEU A 170 -4.31 8.05 8.62
CA LEU A 170 -5.75 8.34 8.57
C LEU A 170 -6.25 9.25 9.72
N VAL A 171 -5.67 9.14 10.91
CA VAL A 171 -6.05 10.00 12.04
C VAL A 171 -5.42 11.39 11.92
N THR A 172 -4.15 11.45 11.52
CA THR A 172 -3.39 12.71 11.48
C THR A 172 -3.75 13.59 10.29
N SER A 173 -3.99 12.99 9.11
CA SER A 173 -4.14 13.75 7.87
C SER A 173 -5.41 14.61 7.76
N PRO A 174 -6.64 14.16 8.09
CA PRO A 174 -7.82 15.01 7.93
C PRO A 174 -7.83 16.16 8.94
N ALA A 175 -7.31 15.92 10.15
CA ALA A 175 -7.17 16.95 11.18
C ALA A 175 -6.21 18.07 10.72
N ILE A 176 -5.05 17.69 10.16
CA ILE A 176 -4.08 18.65 9.61
C ILE A 176 -4.64 19.33 8.35
N GLY A 177 -5.30 18.57 7.47
CA GLY A 177 -5.88 19.08 6.23
C GLY A 177 -6.98 20.12 6.48
N ALA A 178 -7.89 19.83 7.40
CA ALA A 178 -8.95 20.77 7.79
C ALA A 178 -8.38 22.03 8.48
N TYR A 179 -7.40 21.86 9.38
CA TYR A 179 -6.76 23.00 10.05
C TYR A 179 -6.04 23.92 9.04
N LEU A 180 -5.28 23.35 8.10
CA LEU A 180 -4.58 24.10 7.06
C LEU A 180 -5.55 24.75 6.06
N GLY A 181 -6.66 24.08 5.74
CA GLY A 181 -7.73 24.63 4.90
C GLY A 181 -8.34 25.88 5.52
N HIS A 182 -8.65 25.83 6.82
CA HIS A 182 -9.22 26.98 7.55
C HIS A 182 -8.24 28.14 7.74
N MET A 183 -6.94 27.86 7.95
CA MET A 183 -5.95 28.91 8.21
C MET A 183 -5.42 29.60 6.95
N TYR A 184 -5.26 28.87 5.84
CA TYR A 184 -4.65 29.40 4.62
C TYR A 184 -5.65 29.47 3.47
N SER A 185 -6.10 28.31 2.98
CA SER A 185 -7.10 28.12 1.92
C SER A 185 -7.09 26.66 1.49
N ASP A 186 -8.20 26.14 1.00
CA ASP A 186 -8.28 24.82 0.35
C ASP A 186 -7.27 24.66 -0.78
N ASN A 187 -6.95 25.73 -1.50
CA ASN A 187 -5.95 25.68 -2.56
C ASN A 187 -4.56 25.31 -2.03
N PHE A 188 -4.18 25.83 -0.86
CA PHE A 188 -2.90 25.51 -0.24
C PHE A 188 -2.82 24.03 0.13
N VAL A 189 -3.92 23.48 0.65
CA VAL A 189 -4.01 22.06 1.02
C VAL A 189 -3.83 21.15 -0.19
N VAL A 190 -4.42 21.50 -1.33
CA VAL A 190 -4.28 20.72 -2.58
C VAL A 190 -2.85 20.75 -3.11
N TRP A 191 -2.20 21.92 -3.11
CA TRP A 191 -0.80 22.04 -3.52
C TRP A 191 0.14 21.28 -2.58
N LEU A 192 -0.12 21.32 -1.27
CA LEU A 192 0.64 20.55 -0.28
C LEU A 192 0.46 19.05 -0.48
N ALA A 193 -0.77 18.56 -0.68
CA ALA A 193 -1.04 17.16 -0.99
C ALA A 193 -0.35 16.71 -2.29
N THR A 194 -0.38 17.56 -3.32
CA THR A 194 0.33 17.30 -4.59
C THR A 194 1.84 17.21 -4.37
N ALA A 195 2.42 18.10 -3.56
CA ALA A 195 3.85 18.06 -3.25
C ALA A 195 4.23 16.78 -2.49
N ILE A 196 3.42 16.36 -1.51
CA ILE A 196 3.62 15.12 -0.76
C ILE A 196 3.53 13.91 -1.67
N ALA A 197 2.54 13.87 -2.57
CA ALA A 197 2.37 12.80 -3.55
C ALA A 197 3.56 12.71 -4.52
N VAL A 198 4.07 13.83 -5.02
CA VAL A 198 5.27 13.86 -5.87
C VAL A 198 6.50 13.42 -5.08
N LEU A 199 6.64 13.86 -3.83
CA LEU A 199 7.72 13.41 -2.95
C LEU A 199 7.66 11.91 -2.70
N ASP A 200 6.48 11.33 -2.57
CA ASP A 200 6.30 9.88 -2.39
C ASP A 200 6.73 9.11 -3.66
N ILE A 201 6.33 9.56 -4.85
CA ILE A 201 6.79 8.98 -6.12
C ILE A 201 8.32 9.07 -6.26
N LEU A 202 8.90 10.22 -5.91
CA LEU A 202 10.36 10.41 -5.90
C LEU A 202 11.03 9.51 -4.86
N PHE A 203 10.40 9.33 -3.69
CA PHE A 203 10.90 8.46 -2.64
C PHE A 203 10.92 7.00 -3.11
N ILE A 204 9.86 6.52 -3.76
CA ILE A 204 9.80 5.18 -4.37
C ILE A 204 10.90 5.01 -5.42
N LEU A 205 11.10 6.01 -6.28
CA LEU A 205 12.12 5.98 -7.34
C LEU A 205 13.53 5.80 -6.77
N VAL A 206 13.89 6.61 -5.77
CA VAL A 206 15.25 6.70 -5.21
C VAL A 206 15.52 5.65 -4.15
N PHE A 207 14.59 5.45 -3.21
CA PHE A 207 14.83 4.76 -1.94
C PHE A 207 14.27 3.34 -1.88
N ILE A 208 13.45 2.90 -2.83
CA ILE A 208 13.00 1.50 -2.84
C ILE A 208 13.94 0.69 -3.74
N PRO A 209 14.84 -0.14 -3.18
CA PRO A 209 15.58 -1.12 -3.96
C PRO A 209 14.59 -2.18 -4.48
N GLU A 210 14.84 -2.71 -5.68
CA GLU A 210 14.01 -3.78 -6.20
C GLU A 210 14.11 -5.03 -5.32
N SER A 211 12.96 -5.59 -4.92
CA SER A 211 12.90 -6.83 -4.14
C SER A 211 13.19 -8.08 -4.96
N LEU A 212 13.08 -8.02 -6.30
CA LEU A 212 13.32 -9.18 -7.17
C LEU A 212 14.80 -9.29 -7.56
N PRO A 213 15.43 -10.48 -7.45
CA PRO A 213 16.75 -10.72 -7.99
C PRO A 213 16.79 -10.50 -9.50
N GLU A 214 17.80 -9.76 -9.97
CA GLU A 214 18.07 -9.39 -11.36
C GLU A 214 18.09 -10.60 -12.34
N LYS A 215 18.26 -11.82 -11.82
CA LYS A 215 18.29 -13.09 -12.57
C LYS A 215 16.93 -13.67 -12.98
N VAL A 216 15.82 -13.23 -12.38
CA VAL A 216 14.46 -13.76 -12.69
C VAL A 216 13.65 -12.77 -13.55
N ARG A 217 14.21 -11.59 -13.82
CA ARG A 217 13.57 -10.59 -14.65
C ARG A 217 13.43 -11.14 -16.07
N PRO A 218 12.23 -11.18 -16.67
CA PRO A 218 12.15 -11.29 -18.12
C PRO A 218 12.88 -10.08 -18.69
N SER A 219 13.91 -10.32 -19.50
CA SER A 219 14.86 -9.34 -19.99
C SER A 219 14.26 -8.28 -20.95
N SER A 220 12.94 -8.27 -21.11
CA SER A 220 12.20 -7.37 -21.99
C SER A 220 10.72 -7.33 -21.58
N TRP A 221 10.09 -6.15 -21.71
CA TRP A 221 8.63 -5.93 -21.65
C TRP A 221 7.85 -6.75 -22.71
N GLY A 222 8.53 -7.59 -23.51
CA GLY A 222 7.98 -8.45 -24.55
C GLY A 222 8.44 -9.92 -24.54
N SER A 223 9.01 -10.44 -23.44
CA SER A 223 9.20 -11.90 -23.33
C SER A 223 7.83 -12.61 -23.31
N PRO A 224 7.64 -13.76 -23.98
CA PRO A 224 6.33 -14.41 -24.07
C PRO A 224 5.84 -14.77 -22.67
N ILE A 225 4.84 -14.01 -22.23
CA ILE A 225 4.14 -14.24 -20.97
C ILE A 225 3.39 -15.55 -21.14
N SER A 226 3.78 -16.58 -20.41
CA SER A 226 2.93 -17.76 -20.26
C SER A 226 1.73 -17.32 -19.42
N TRP A 227 0.60 -17.05 -20.09
CA TRP A 227 -0.66 -16.65 -19.47
C TRP A 227 -1.12 -17.63 -18.37
N GLU A 228 -0.64 -18.87 -18.42
CA GLU A 228 -0.82 -19.91 -17.40
C GLU A 228 -0.19 -19.57 -16.04
N LYS A 229 0.85 -18.71 -15.99
CA LYS A 229 1.45 -18.19 -14.74
C LYS A 229 0.82 -16.88 -14.24
N VAL A 230 0.12 -16.16 -15.12
CA VAL A 230 -0.51 -14.87 -14.79
C VAL A 230 -1.98 -15.05 -14.41
N ASP A 231 -2.58 -16.23 -14.63
CA ASP A 231 -3.98 -16.51 -14.32
C ASP A 231 -4.30 -16.28 -12.82
N PRO A 232 -4.87 -15.11 -12.47
CA PRO A 232 -5.10 -14.77 -11.08
C PRO A 232 -6.26 -15.63 -10.52
N PHE A 233 -7.13 -16.09 -11.42
CA PHE A 233 -8.24 -16.99 -11.13
C PHE A 233 -7.81 -18.44 -10.89
N SER A 234 -6.62 -18.86 -11.31
CA SER A 234 -6.13 -20.22 -11.07
C SER A 234 -5.80 -20.46 -9.59
N SER A 235 -5.15 -19.48 -8.94
CA SER A 235 -4.90 -19.46 -7.49
C SER A 235 -6.20 -19.36 -6.70
N LEU A 236 -7.12 -18.50 -7.13
CA LEU A 236 -8.46 -18.38 -6.55
C LEU A 236 -9.26 -19.69 -6.66
N ARG A 237 -9.19 -20.40 -7.79
CA ARG A 237 -9.88 -21.68 -8.00
C ARG A 237 -9.32 -22.80 -7.12
N LYS A 238 -8.01 -22.79 -6.86
CA LYS A 238 -7.36 -23.72 -5.93
C LYS A 238 -7.76 -23.42 -4.48
N MET A 239 -7.79 -22.14 -4.08
CA MET A 239 -8.22 -21.73 -2.73
C MET A 239 -9.73 -21.93 -2.49
N SER A 240 -10.57 -21.82 -3.53
CA SER A 240 -12.02 -22.05 -3.40
C SER A 240 -12.38 -23.50 -3.05
N HIS A 241 -11.44 -24.45 -3.21
CA HIS A 241 -11.65 -25.85 -2.83
C HIS A 241 -11.36 -26.11 -1.34
N ASP A 242 -10.70 -25.19 -0.63
CA ASP A 242 -10.43 -25.32 0.79
C ASP A 242 -11.58 -24.76 1.64
N TYR A 243 -12.29 -25.66 2.33
CA TYR A 243 -13.43 -25.32 3.17
C TYR A 243 -13.08 -24.32 4.28
N LEU A 244 -11.86 -24.38 4.83
CA LEU A 244 -11.38 -23.43 5.84
C LEU A 244 -11.23 -22.01 5.30
N ILE A 245 -10.73 -21.86 4.07
CA ILE A 245 -10.58 -20.54 3.43
C ILE A 245 -11.96 -19.97 3.11
N LEU A 246 -12.87 -20.80 2.62
CA LEU A 246 -14.23 -20.39 2.31
C LEU A 246 -15.01 -19.95 3.57
N LEU A 247 -14.85 -20.67 4.68
CA LEU A 247 -15.42 -20.29 5.97
C LEU A 247 -14.85 -18.96 6.46
N LEU A 248 -13.53 -18.75 6.34
CA LEU A 248 -12.85 -17.54 6.79
C LEU A 248 -13.27 -16.32 5.96
N CYS A 249 -13.44 -16.49 4.64
CA CYS A 249 -13.98 -15.45 3.76
C CYS A 249 -15.41 -15.03 4.15
N ILE A 250 -16.30 -15.98 4.43
CA ILE A 250 -17.69 -15.69 4.86
C ILE A 250 -17.73 -15.03 6.24
N THR A 251 -16.75 -15.31 7.10
CA THR A 251 -16.73 -14.74 8.45
C THR A 251 -16.12 -13.33 8.48
N MET A 252 -15.25 -12.99 7.52
CA MET A 252 -14.57 -11.69 7.46
C MET A 252 -15.25 -10.63 6.59
N PHE A 253 -16.03 -11.02 5.58
CA PHE A 253 -16.73 -10.13 4.64
C PHE A 253 -18.24 -10.23 4.80
#